data_AF-M8BSV8-F1
#
_entry.id   AF-M8BSV8-F1
#
_cell.length_a   1.000
_cell.length_b   1.000
_cell.length_c   1.000
_cell.angle_alpha   90.00
_cell.angle_beta   90.00
_cell.angle_gamma   90.00
#
_symmetry.space_group_name_H-M   'P 1'
#
loop_
_entity.id
_entity.type
_entity.pdbx_description
1 polymer ?
#
loop_
_entity_poly.entity_id
_entity_poly.type
_entity_poly.pdbx_seq_one_letter_code
_entity_poly.pdbx_strand_id
1 'polypeptide(L)'
;MGFNTESLRGLCSDGLWKYAVFWSIKSEKHGILTWEDGYVDKMTKNTRDHYGDPADSDNQIITLTWSNDGQYQSYPFCPIEAALLRMSSHSYSLGEEIIGKVAIMGRHCWISSSDLRSTLVYKVN
;
A
#
# COMPACT_ATOMS: atom_id res chain seq x y z
N MET A 1 0.90 7.99 -16.20
CA MET A 1 -0.25 7.30 -16.82
C MET A 1 -0.57 6.10 -15.93
N GLY A 2 -1.60 6.21 -15.08
CA GLY A 2 -1.94 5.25 -14.01
C GLY A 2 -2.78 4.08 -14.50
N PHE A 3 -2.23 3.25 -15.39
CA PHE A 3 -2.95 2.08 -15.93
C PHE A 3 -3.28 1.02 -14.87
N ASN A 4 -2.57 1.03 -13.74
CA ASN A 4 -2.69 -0.03 -12.74
C ASN A 4 -3.74 0.27 -11.67
N THR A 5 -4.13 1.54 -11.47
CA THR A 5 -4.94 1.89 -10.30
C THR A 5 -6.34 1.27 -10.33
N GLU A 6 -6.98 1.14 -11.49
CA GLU A 6 -8.28 0.44 -11.61
C GLU A 6 -8.16 -1.07 -11.35
N SER A 7 -7.06 -1.69 -11.82
CA SER A 7 -6.79 -3.10 -11.57
C SER A 7 -6.51 -3.35 -10.09
N LEU A 8 -5.73 -2.48 -9.45
CA LEU A 8 -5.44 -2.51 -8.01
C LEU A 8 -6.72 -2.31 -7.18
N ARG A 9 -7.60 -1.39 -7.60
CA ARG A 9 -8.92 -1.22 -6.99
C ARG A 9 -9.77 -2.49 -7.12
N GLY A 10 -9.72 -3.17 -8.26
CA GLY A 10 -10.39 -4.45 -8.47
C GLY A 10 -9.96 -5.52 -7.44
N LEU A 11 -8.67 -5.57 -7.09
CA LEU A 11 -8.14 -6.49 -6.07
C LEU A 11 -8.69 -6.21 -4.65
N CYS A 12 -9.15 -4.99 -4.39
CA CYS A 12 -9.71 -4.57 -3.10
C CYS A 12 -11.24 -4.50 -3.09
N SER A 13 -11.92 -4.95 -4.16
CA SER A 13 -13.37 -4.80 -4.31
C SER A 13 -14.22 -5.61 -3.33
N ASP A 14 -13.65 -6.63 -2.70
CA ASP A 14 -14.32 -7.47 -1.69
C ASP A 14 -14.39 -6.82 -0.29
N GLY A 15 -13.71 -5.68 -0.10
CA GLY A 15 -13.61 -4.97 1.18
C GLY A 15 -12.72 -5.66 2.24
N LEU A 16 -12.17 -6.84 1.93
CA LEU A 16 -11.26 -7.59 2.80
C LEU A 16 -9.85 -7.01 2.70
N TRP A 17 -9.43 -6.60 1.51
CA TRP A 17 -8.14 -5.96 1.29
C TRP A 17 -8.24 -4.44 1.45
N LYS A 18 -7.37 -3.89 2.31
CA LYS A 18 -7.36 -2.44 2.60
C LYS A 18 -6.48 -1.63 1.69
N TYR A 19 -5.54 -2.27 1.00
CA TYR A 19 -4.69 -1.62 0.01
C TYR A 19 -4.10 -2.66 -0.93
N ALA A 20 -3.65 -2.20 -2.09
CA ALA A 20 -2.88 -2.97 -3.04
C ALA A 20 -1.75 -2.11 -3.60
N VAL A 21 -0.57 -2.69 -3.79
CA VAL A 21 0.63 -1.99 -4.28
C VAL A 21 1.21 -2.75 -5.46
N PHE A 22 1.59 -2.01 -6.49
CA PHE A 22 2.32 -2.54 -7.63
C PHE A 22 3.80 -2.10 -7.57
N TRP A 23 4.68 -3.10 -7.55
CA TRP A 23 6.13 -2.92 -7.61
C TRP A 23 6.63 -3.24 -9.02
N SER A 24 7.43 -2.34 -9.58
CA SER A 24 8.00 -2.49 -10.92
C SER A 24 9.50 -2.74 -10.85
N ILE A 25 9.99 -3.69 -11.65
CA ILE A 25 11.43 -3.94 -11.82
C ILE A 25 11.95 -2.99 -12.90
N LYS A 26 12.85 -2.09 -12.54
CA LYS A 26 13.48 -1.18 -13.51
C LYS A 26 14.68 -1.85 -14.16
N SER A 27 14.66 -1.97 -15.49
CA SER A 27 15.75 -2.57 -16.29
C SER A 27 17.08 -1.82 -16.14
N GLU A 28 17.04 -0.50 -15.93
CA GLU A 28 18.24 0.35 -15.93
C GLU A 28 19.10 0.19 -14.67
N LYS A 29 18.52 -0.32 -13.56
CA LYS A 29 19.22 -0.43 -12.27
C LYS A 29 19.48 -1.87 -11.83
N HIS A 30 19.49 -2.83 -12.75
CA HIS A 30 19.77 -4.25 -12.48
C HIS A 30 18.97 -4.83 -11.30
N GLY A 31 17.67 -5.13 -11.53
CA GLY A 31 16.89 -5.89 -10.56
C GLY A 31 16.50 -5.10 -9.31
N ILE A 32 16.31 -3.79 -9.41
CA ILE A 32 15.71 -3.00 -8.33
C ILE A 32 14.20 -2.89 -8.57
N LEU A 33 13.44 -3.23 -7.53
CA LEU A 33 12.00 -3.05 -7.43
C LEU A 33 11.71 -1.67 -6.83
N THR A 34 10.93 -0.87 -7.54
CA THR A 34 10.46 0.45 -7.09
C THR A 34 8.95 0.50 -7.02
N TRP A 35 8.42 1.33 -6.13
CA TRP A 35 7.01 1.65 -6.10
C TRP A 35 6.58 2.26 -7.44
N GLU A 36 5.59 1.67 -8.10
CA GLU A 36 5.05 2.19 -9.36
C GLU A 36 3.64 2.77 -9.15
N ASP A 37 2.78 2.05 -8.43
CA ASP A 37 1.40 2.48 -8.19
C ASP A 37 0.84 1.84 -6.91
N GLY A 38 -0.22 2.43 -6.35
CA GLY A 38 -0.91 1.90 -5.18
C GLY A 38 -2.35 2.39 -5.06
N TYR A 39 -3.17 1.53 -4.47
CA TYR A 39 -4.57 1.80 -4.13
C TYR A 39 -4.77 1.61 -2.64
N VAL A 40 -5.52 2.52 -1.98
CA VAL A 40 -6.01 2.34 -0.61
C VAL A 40 -7.52 2.35 -0.67
N ASP A 41 -8.14 1.33 -0.07
CA ASP A 41 -9.55 1.38 0.29
C ASP A 41 -9.67 2.40 1.44
N LYS A 42 -10.00 3.64 1.08
CA LYS A 42 -10.38 4.64 2.07
C LYS A 42 -11.70 4.18 2.64
N MET A 43 -11.64 3.52 3.80
CA MET A 43 -12.81 3.17 4.58
C MET A 43 -13.70 4.43 4.61
N THR A 44 -14.85 4.37 3.96
CA THR A 44 -15.89 5.38 4.14
C THR A 44 -16.06 5.46 5.65
N LYS A 45 -15.72 6.61 6.22
CA LYS A 45 -15.96 6.87 7.63
C LYS A 45 -17.47 6.79 7.78
N ASN A 46 -17.99 5.60 8.06
CA ASN A 46 -19.36 5.39 8.48
C ASN A 46 -19.47 5.84 9.94
N THR A 47 -18.93 7.01 10.26
CA THR A 47 -19.49 7.83 11.30
C THR A 47 -20.81 8.30 10.70
N ARG A 48 -21.87 7.53 10.96
CA ARG A 48 -23.14 8.15 11.36
C ARG A 48 -22.71 9.22 12.35
N ASP A 49 -22.86 10.48 11.96
CA ASP A 49 -23.07 11.66 12.80
C ASP A 49 -22.95 12.92 11.91
N HIS A 50 -24.12 13.40 11.47
CA HIS A 50 -24.47 14.79 11.16
C HIS A 50 -23.85 15.53 9.94
N TYR A 51 -24.74 15.76 8.95
CA TYR A 51 -24.86 16.91 8.04
C TYR A 51 -23.61 17.32 7.23
N GLY A 52 -23.50 16.78 6.00
CA GLY A 52 -22.58 17.26 4.97
C GLY A 52 -22.85 16.57 3.63
N ASP A 53 -22.94 17.37 2.58
CA ASP A 53 -23.36 17.12 1.18
C ASP A 53 -22.87 15.79 0.53
N PRO A 54 -23.67 15.10 -0.31
CA PRO A 54 -23.26 13.89 -1.02
C PRO A 54 -22.58 14.28 -2.33
N ALA A 55 -21.37 14.81 -2.25
CA ALA A 55 -20.52 14.96 -3.41
C ALA A 55 -19.10 14.60 -2.99
N ASP A 56 -18.46 13.77 -3.81
CA ASP A 56 -17.04 13.41 -3.74
C ASP A 56 -16.68 12.18 -2.89
N SER A 57 -17.23 11.02 -3.29
CA SER A 57 -16.63 9.72 -2.97
C SER A 57 -15.66 9.30 -4.08
N ASP A 58 -14.73 10.18 -4.47
CA ASP A 58 -13.75 9.80 -5.48
C ASP A 58 -12.65 8.94 -4.87
N ASN A 59 -12.54 7.73 -5.41
CA ASN A 59 -11.45 6.81 -5.17
C ASN A 59 -10.14 7.47 -5.64
N GLN A 60 -9.41 8.10 -4.73
CA GLN A 60 -8.20 8.82 -5.09
C GLN A 60 -7.08 7.84 -5.42
N ILE A 61 -6.58 7.94 -6.65
CA ILE A 61 -5.23 7.50 -7.01
C ILE A 61 -4.28 8.14 -6.01
N ILE A 62 -3.42 7.35 -5.35
CA ILE A 62 -2.40 7.89 -4.45
C ILE A 62 -1.38 8.65 -5.29
N THR A 63 -1.70 9.88 -5.64
CA THR A 63 -0.70 10.84 -6.10
C THR A 63 -0.14 11.44 -4.82
N LEU A 64 0.92 10.83 -4.28
CA LEU A 64 1.68 11.34 -3.11
C LEU A 64 2.44 12.64 -3.42
N THR A 65 1.95 13.45 -4.36
CA THR A 65 2.35 14.85 -4.50
C THR A 65 1.59 15.66 -3.47
N TRP A 66 2.27 15.93 -2.36
CA TRP A 66 2.00 17.01 -1.44
C TRP A 66 1.48 18.25 -2.19
N SER A 67 0.17 18.51 -2.13
CA SER A 67 -0.37 19.82 -2.51
C SER A 67 -0.11 20.75 -1.34
N ASN A 68 0.77 21.72 -1.56
CA ASN A 68 1.19 22.73 -0.59
C ASN A 68 0.11 23.80 -0.34
N ASP A 69 -1.17 23.42 -0.44
CA ASP A 69 -2.31 24.26 -0.06
C ASP A 69 -2.29 24.34 1.47
N GLY A 70 -2.05 25.54 2.00
CA GLY A 70 -1.72 25.87 3.39
C GLY A 70 -2.77 25.54 4.46
N GLN A 71 -3.61 24.53 4.26
CA GLN A 71 -4.52 24.00 5.28
C GLN A 71 -3.85 22.85 6.01
N TYR A 72 -3.11 23.20 7.07
CA TYR A 72 -2.42 22.28 7.98
C TYR A 72 -3.43 21.44 8.79
N GLN A 73 -4.16 20.53 8.15
CA GLN A 73 -4.89 19.49 8.86
C GLN A 73 -3.92 18.34 9.12
N SER A 74 -3.31 18.41 10.30
CA SER A 74 -2.61 17.29 10.95
C SER A 74 -3.62 16.16 11.22
N TYR A 75 -4.00 15.42 10.19
CA TYR A 75 -4.67 14.16 10.37
C TYR A 75 -3.63 13.14 10.84
N PRO A 76 -3.88 12.41 11.94
CA PRO A 76 -3.08 11.24 12.24
C PRO A 76 -3.26 10.29 11.07
N PHE A 77 -2.19 10.07 10.29
CA PHE A 77 -2.17 9.03 9.27
C PHE A 77 -2.72 7.75 9.89
N CYS A 78 -3.72 7.15 9.27
CA CYS A 78 -4.09 5.81 9.73
C CYS A 78 -2.85 4.90 9.55
N PRO A 79 -2.66 3.86 10.38
CA PRO A 79 -1.44 3.05 10.34
C PRO A 79 -1.10 2.50 8.95
N ILE A 80 -2.12 2.29 8.11
CA ILE A 80 -1.98 1.85 6.71
C ILE A 80 -1.35 2.94 5.86
N GLU A 81 -1.88 4.17 5.86
CA GLU A 81 -1.32 5.28 5.08
C GLU A 81 0.13 5.60 5.50
N ALA A 82 0.41 5.56 6.80
CA ALA A 82 1.77 5.74 7.31
C ALA A 82 2.72 4.65 6.81
N ALA A 83 2.27 3.39 6.76
CA ALA A 83 3.06 2.29 6.20
C ALA A 83 3.29 2.46 4.70
N LEU A 84 2.27 2.86 3.94
CA LEU A 84 2.38 3.08 2.51
C LEU A 84 3.33 4.22 2.16
N LEU A 85 3.29 5.33 2.90
CA LEU A 85 4.24 6.45 2.74
C LEU A 85 5.69 5.99 2.97
N ARG A 86 5.90 5.16 4.00
CA ARG A 86 7.23 4.59 4.27
C ARG A 86 7.66 3.63 3.16
N MET A 87 6.74 2.82 2.66
CA MET A 87 7.02 1.87 1.59
C MET A 87 7.29 2.55 0.25
N SER A 88 6.53 3.58 -0.13
CA SER A 88 6.66 4.25 -1.42
C SER A 88 8.00 4.96 -1.63
N SER A 89 8.67 5.33 -0.53
CA SER A 89 10.03 5.89 -0.57
C SER A 89 11.14 4.82 -0.58
N HIS A 90 10.78 3.54 -0.43
CA HIS A 90 11.72 2.43 -0.37
C HIS A 90 11.89 1.75 -1.73
N SER A 91 13.09 1.21 -1.95
CA SER A 91 13.41 0.36 -3.10
C SER A 91 13.99 -0.95 -2.61
N TYR A 92 13.67 -2.05 -3.27
CA TYR A 92 14.15 -3.38 -2.89
C TYR A 92 15.04 -3.97 -3.97
N SER A 93 16.17 -4.55 -3.58
CA SER A 93 16.96 -5.38 -4.50
C SER A 93 16.26 -6.72 -4.73
N LEU A 94 16.38 -7.26 -5.94
CA LEU A 94 15.87 -8.58 -6.27
C LEU A 94 16.53 -9.64 -5.37
N GLY A 95 15.71 -10.48 -4.72
CA GLY A 95 16.17 -11.48 -3.75
C GLY A 95 16.31 -10.99 -2.31
N GLU A 96 16.20 -9.69 -2.07
CA GLU A 96 16.27 -9.10 -0.73
C GLU A 96 14.88 -8.84 -0.14
N GLU A 97 14.80 -8.94 1.19
CA GLU A 97 13.55 -8.73 1.94
C GLU A 97 12.36 -9.54 1.39
N ILE A 98 11.14 -9.18 1.79
CA ILE A 98 9.96 -9.92 1.34
C ILE A 98 9.65 -9.66 -0.14
N ILE A 99 9.69 -8.41 -0.58
CA ILE A 99 9.31 -8.01 -1.93
C ILE A 99 10.30 -8.57 -2.96
N GLY A 100 11.60 -8.44 -2.70
CA GLY A 100 12.64 -8.97 -3.59
C GLY A 100 12.68 -10.49 -3.63
N LYS A 101 12.48 -11.19 -2.49
CA LYS A 101 12.41 -12.66 -2.47
C LYS A 101 11.22 -13.18 -3.27
N VAL A 102 10.04 -12.60 -3.10
CA VAL A 102 8.84 -13.00 -3.84
C VAL A 102 9.02 -12.77 -5.34
N ALA A 103 9.63 -11.64 -5.73
CA ALA A 103 9.93 -11.34 -7.12
C ALA A 103 10.87 -12.38 -7.77
N ILE A 104 11.92 -12.86 -7.06
CA ILE A 104 12.78 -13.96 -7.55
C ILE A 104 12.02 -15.27 -7.64
N MET A 105 11.22 -15.59 -6.62
CA MET A 105 10.57 -16.89 -6.53
C MET A 105 9.54 -17.10 -7.64
N GLY A 106 9.01 -16.03 -8.23
CA GLY A 106 8.01 -16.10 -9.30
C GLY A 106 6.71 -16.79 -8.87
N ARG A 107 6.40 -16.79 -7.57
CA ARG A 107 5.26 -17.48 -6.98
C ARG A 107 4.49 -16.56 -6.04
N HIS A 108 3.18 -16.79 -5.92
CA HIS A 108 2.37 -16.11 -4.92
C HIS A 108 2.80 -16.51 -3.50
N CYS A 109 2.86 -15.54 -2.60
CA CYS A 109 3.24 -15.74 -1.20
C CYS A 109 2.21 -15.04 -0.30
N TRP A 110 1.73 -15.74 0.71
CA TRP A 110 0.79 -15.23 1.71
C TRP A 110 1.49 -15.23 3.07
N ILE A 111 1.37 -14.13 3.80
CA ILE A 111 1.85 -14.04 5.18
C ILE A 111 0.69 -13.60 6.06
N SER A 112 0.40 -14.41 7.08
CA SER A 112 -0.55 -14.05 8.12
C SER A 112 0.17 -13.64 9.41
N SER A 113 -0.48 -12.82 10.23
CA SER A 113 0.09 -12.42 11.53
C SER A 113 0.32 -13.63 12.46
N SER A 114 -0.48 -14.69 12.34
CA SER A 114 -0.29 -15.95 13.07
C SER A 114 1.05 -16.61 12.77
N ASP A 115 1.53 -16.55 11.52
CA ASP A 115 2.79 -17.18 11.12
C ASP A 115 4.02 -16.42 11.64
N LEU A 116 3.88 -15.09 11.78
CA LEU A 116 4.92 -14.23 12.32
C LEU A 116 5.12 -14.43 13.83
N ARG A 117 4.05 -14.74 14.58
CA ARG A 117 4.14 -15.08 16.00
C ARG A 117 4.98 -16.34 16.22
N SER A 118 4.81 -17.36 15.38
CA SER A 118 5.59 -18.60 15.46
C SER A 118 7.09 -18.37 15.22
N THR A 119 7.44 -17.49 14.28
CA THR A 119 8.86 -17.18 13.96
C THR A 119 9.57 -16.39 15.08
N LEU A 120 8.85 -15.54 15.83
CA LEU A 120 9.40 -14.84 16.99
C LEU A 120 9.58 -15.75 18.22
N VAL A 121 8.81 -16.83 18.32
CA VAL A 121 8.99 -17.84 19.39
C VAL A 121 10.27 -18.65 19.18
N TYR A 122 10.70 -18.90 17.94
CA TYR A 122 11.98 -19.58 17.66
C TYR A 122 13.23 -18.69 17.78
N LYS A 123 13.07 -17.40 18.09
CA LYS A 123 14.19 -16.47 18.32
C LYS A 123 14.43 -16.15 19.80
N VAL A 124 13.69 -16.80 20.71
CA VAL A 124 13.96 -16.82 22.15
C VAL A 124 14.19 -18.28 22.54
N ASN A 125 15.43 -18.76 22.35
CA ASN A 125 16.10 -19.83 23.10
C ASN A 125 17.54 -19.95 22.61
#